data_AF-A0A084TH53-F1
#
_entry.id   AF-A0A084TH53-F1
#
_cell.length_a   1.000
_cell.length_b   1.000
_cell.length_c   1.000
_cell.angle_alpha   90.00
_cell.angle_beta   90.00
_cell.angle_gamma   90.00
#
_symmetry.space_group_name_H-M   'P 1'
#
loop_
_entity.id
_entity.type
_entity.pdbx_description
1 polymer ?
#
loop_
_entity_poly.entity_id
_entity_poly.type
_entity_poly.pdbx_seq_one_letter_code
_entity_poly.pdbx_strand_id
1 'polypeptide(L)'
;MKKLLSLAAVLAAVPMVSFAQYDNIYGNGGIETAPFASKAEAMAAAEQAEQGLEGMPSHELVYVLRTPHKELKHNSLKIVKTEVKTREKDGMYTGFVDVEYRFSRYD
;
A
#
# COMPACT_ATOMS: atom_id res chain seq x y z
N MET A 1 58.65 -6.09 -34.46
CA MET A 1 58.14 -7.02 -33.43
C MET A 1 57.02 -6.32 -32.66
N LYS A 2 55.76 -6.72 -32.85
CA LYS A 2 54.58 -6.17 -32.15
C LYS A 2 54.49 -6.82 -30.77
N LYS A 3 54.61 -6.04 -29.69
CA LYS A 3 54.42 -6.53 -28.31
C LYS A 3 52.92 -6.50 -28.00
N LEU A 4 52.32 -7.68 -27.89
CA LEU A 4 50.95 -7.85 -27.40
C LEU A 4 50.95 -7.55 -25.90
N LEU A 5 50.37 -6.41 -25.53
CA LEU A 5 50.10 -6.10 -24.13
C LEU A 5 48.95 -7.00 -23.67
N SER A 6 49.28 -7.92 -22.77
CA SER A 6 48.36 -8.80 -22.06
C SER A 6 47.31 -7.95 -21.34
N LEU A 7 46.07 -8.06 -21.79
CA LEU A 7 44.88 -7.50 -21.17
C LEU A 7 44.69 -8.18 -19.80
N ALA A 8 45.31 -7.60 -18.77
CA ALA A 8 45.15 -8.03 -17.39
C ALA A 8 43.67 -7.86 -17.02
N ALA A 9 43.01 -8.99 -16.80
CA ALA A 9 41.66 -9.09 -16.28
C ALA A 9 41.61 -8.37 -14.92
N VAL A 10 41.15 -7.12 -14.93
CA VAL A 10 40.65 -6.48 -13.72
C VAL A 10 39.29 -7.13 -13.47
N LEU A 11 39.31 -8.25 -12.76
CA LEU A 11 38.18 -8.69 -11.96
C LEU A 11 37.89 -7.56 -10.97
N ALA A 12 37.09 -6.60 -11.42
CA ALA A 12 36.42 -5.66 -10.56
C ALA A 12 35.49 -6.50 -9.69
N ALA A 13 35.98 -6.93 -8.53
CA ALA A 13 35.15 -7.34 -7.42
C ALA A 13 34.42 -6.08 -6.96
N VAL A 14 33.35 -5.74 -7.67
CA VAL A 14 32.39 -4.76 -7.20
C VAL A 14 31.84 -5.37 -5.92
N PRO A 15 31.99 -4.73 -4.75
CA PRO A 15 31.26 -5.17 -3.58
C PRO A 15 29.79 -5.11 -4.00
N MET A 16 29.14 -6.28 -4.07
CA MET A 16 27.69 -6.35 -4.14
C MET A 16 27.20 -5.65 -2.88
N VAL A 17 26.89 -4.37 -3.02
CA VAL A 17 26.16 -3.64 -2.01
C VAL A 17 24.78 -4.27 -2.07
N SER A 18 24.57 -5.28 -1.23
CA SER A 18 23.24 -5.78 -0.89
C SER A 18 22.55 -4.63 -0.16
N PHE A 19 22.06 -3.67 -0.94
CA PHE A 19 21.12 -2.70 -0.43
C PHE A 19 19.86 -3.50 -0.13
N ALA A 20 19.59 -3.60 1.17
CA ALA A 20 18.43 -4.19 1.80
C ALA A 20 17.23 -4.29 0.85
N GLN A 21 16.82 -5.53 0.57
CA GLN A 21 15.48 -5.81 0.08
C GLN A 21 14.52 -5.33 1.16
N TYR A 22 14.08 -4.08 1.08
CA TYR A 22 12.85 -3.66 1.71
C TYR A 22 11.75 -4.48 1.03
N ASP A 23 11.46 -5.65 1.61
CA ASP A 23 10.33 -6.52 1.31
C ASP A 23 9.02 -5.83 1.74
N ASN A 24 8.80 -4.59 1.28
CA ASN A 24 7.53 -3.91 1.41
C ASN A 24 6.58 -4.58 0.43
N ILE A 25 5.80 -5.55 0.92
CA ILE A 25 4.72 -6.14 0.13
C ILE A 25 3.62 -5.09 0.08
N TYR A 26 3.42 -4.49 -1.09
CA TYR A 26 2.34 -3.53 -1.34
C TYR A 26 1.05 -4.27 -1.63
N GLY A 27 -0.05 -3.71 -1.13
CA GLY A 27 -1.39 -4.18 -1.42
C GLY A 27 -2.36 -3.01 -1.61
N ASN A 28 -3.41 -3.27 -2.36
CA ASN A 28 -4.51 -2.34 -2.54
C ASN A 28 -5.74 -2.92 -1.85
N GLY A 29 -6.48 -2.08 -1.15
CA GLY A 29 -7.75 -2.41 -0.53
C GLY A 29 -8.65 -1.19 -0.54
N GLY A 30 -9.75 -1.27 0.18
CA GLY A 30 -10.63 -0.13 0.34
C GLY A 30 -11.89 -0.48 1.08
N ILE A 31 -12.61 0.56 1.46
CA ILE A 31 -13.90 0.45 2.13
C ILE A 31 -14.95 1.23 1.34
N GLU A 32 -16.15 0.67 1.31
CA GLU A 32 -17.32 1.23 0.66
C GLU A 32 -18.32 1.65 1.75
N THR A 33 -18.84 2.87 1.66
CA THR A 33 -19.83 3.38 2.61
C THR A 33 -21.24 2.92 2.24
N ALA A 34 -22.23 3.26 3.07
CA ALA A 34 -23.63 3.06 2.69
C ALA A 34 -24.01 3.94 1.48
N PRO A 35 -25.07 3.61 0.74
CA PRO A 35 -25.62 4.50 -0.28
C PRO A 35 -26.35 5.68 0.37
N PHE A 36 -26.14 6.88 -0.17
CA PHE A 36 -26.72 8.15 0.26
C PHE A 36 -27.51 8.82 -0.86
N ALA A 37 -28.45 9.70 -0.49
CA ALA A 37 -29.25 10.44 -1.46
C ALA A 37 -28.46 11.57 -2.13
N SER A 38 -27.40 12.08 -1.49
CA SER A 38 -26.57 13.14 -2.03
C SER A 38 -25.09 12.78 -2.11
N LYS A 39 -24.40 13.35 -3.11
CA LYS A 39 -22.95 13.21 -3.28
C LYS A 39 -22.18 13.78 -2.08
N ALA A 40 -22.69 14.85 -1.46
CA ALA A 40 -22.05 15.48 -0.31
C ALA A 40 -22.04 14.56 0.92
N GLU A 41 -23.17 13.90 1.20
CA GLU A 41 -23.24 12.92 2.30
C GLU A 41 -22.33 11.72 2.05
N ALA A 42 -22.31 11.20 0.82
CA ALA A 42 -21.42 10.10 0.45
C ALA A 42 -19.93 10.46 0.60
N MET A 43 -19.57 11.69 0.25
CA MET A 43 -18.20 12.21 0.41
C MET A 43 -17.83 12.35 1.88
N ALA A 44 -18.68 13.02 2.68
CA ALA A 44 -18.43 13.21 4.10
C ALA A 44 -18.31 11.87 4.86
N ALA A 45 -19.15 10.90 4.51
CA ALA A 45 -19.06 9.56 5.07
C ALA A 45 -17.75 8.85 4.69
N ALA A 46 -17.25 9.04 3.46
CA ALA A 46 -16.00 8.45 3.02
C ALA A 46 -14.78 9.12 3.68
N GLU A 47 -14.78 10.45 3.82
CA GLU A 47 -13.75 11.20 4.57
C GLU A 47 -13.71 10.78 6.05
N GLN A 48 -14.87 10.60 6.68
CA GLN A 48 -14.94 10.08 8.05
C GLN A 48 -14.35 8.66 8.14
N ALA A 49 -14.58 7.84 7.13
CA ALA A 49 -14.06 6.48 7.07
C ALA A 49 -12.54 6.46 6.82
N GLU A 50 -12.01 7.36 6.00
CA GLU A 50 -10.58 7.59 5.81
C GLU A 50 -9.89 7.95 7.13
N GLN A 51 -10.42 8.93 7.87
CA GLN A 51 -9.87 9.32 9.18
C GLN A 51 -9.89 8.15 10.16
N GLY A 52 -10.94 7.33 10.13
CA GLY A 52 -11.04 6.12 10.93
C GLY A 52 -9.95 5.09 10.60
N LEU A 53 -9.59 4.94 9.32
CA LEU A 53 -8.53 4.05 8.87
C LEU A 53 -7.15 4.53 9.32
N GLU A 54 -6.86 5.83 9.25
CA GLU A 54 -5.56 6.38 9.68
C GLU A 54 -5.30 6.20 11.18
N GLY A 55 -6.34 6.22 12.00
CA GLY A 55 -6.26 5.99 13.45
C GLY A 55 -6.26 4.52 13.87
N MET A 56 -6.47 3.59 12.94
CA MET A 56 -6.70 2.18 13.26
C MET A 56 -5.37 1.42 13.43
N PRO A 57 -5.25 0.53 14.43
CA PRO A 57 -4.05 -0.26 14.61
C PRO A 57 -3.88 -1.28 13.47
N SER A 58 -2.63 -1.59 13.12
CA SER A 58 -2.30 -2.45 11.97
C SER A 58 -3.06 -3.78 11.91
N HIS A 59 -3.26 -4.43 13.06
CA HIS A 59 -3.91 -5.74 13.12
C HIS A 59 -5.40 -5.67 12.76
N GLU A 60 -6.07 -4.56 13.04
CA GLU A 60 -7.45 -4.32 12.63
C GLU A 60 -7.53 -3.95 11.14
N LEU A 61 -6.59 -3.13 10.65
CA LEU A 61 -6.53 -2.73 9.24
C LEU A 61 -6.47 -3.93 8.29
N VAL A 62 -5.78 -5.00 8.68
CA VAL A 62 -5.69 -6.24 7.89
C VAL A 62 -7.05 -6.88 7.61
N TYR A 63 -8.00 -6.76 8.54
CA TYR A 63 -9.37 -7.24 8.38
C TYR A 63 -10.24 -6.25 7.62
N VAL A 64 -10.17 -4.97 7.99
CA VAL A 64 -11.00 -3.91 7.38
C VAL A 64 -10.69 -3.75 5.90
N LEU A 65 -9.40 -3.74 5.53
CA LEU A 65 -8.95 -3.67 4.15
C LEU A 65 -9.04 -5.01 3.41
N ARG A 66 -9.58 -6.06 4.07
CA ARG A 66 -9.73 -7.43 3.54
C ARG A 66 -8.45 -7.94 2.88
N THR A 67 -7.30 -7.71 3.52
CA THR A 67 -6.01 -8.09 2.95
C THR A 67 -5.95 -9.62 2.74
N PRO A 68 -5.17 -10.11 1.75
CA PRO A 68 -5.12 -11.55 1.44
C PRO A 68 -4.74 -12.43 2.62
N HIS A 69 -3.94 -11.90 3.55
CA HIS A 69 -3.43 -12.65 4.69
C HIS A 69 -4.45 -12.76 5.82
N LYS A 70 -5.39 -11.80 5.98
CA LYS A 70 -6.37 -11.74 7.08
C LYS A 70 -5.80 -11.89 8.51
N GLU A 71 -4.48 -11.89 8.67
CA GLU A 71 -3.78 -11.96 9.96
C GLU A 71 -2.40 -11.29 9.83
N LEU A 72 -1.94 -10.62 10.91
CA LEU A 72 -0.57 -10.14 11.03
C LEU A 72 0.22 -11.09 11.93
N LYS A 73 0.86 -12.10 11.35
CA LYS A 73 1.68 -13.04 12.13
C LYS A 73 2.91 -12.38 12.74
N HIS A 74 3.61 -11.52 11.98
CA HIS A 74 4.87 -10.88 12.40
C HIS A 74 5.15 -9.54 11.68
N ASN A 75 4.13 -8.91 11.10
CA ASN A 75 4.26 -7.71 10.25
C ASN A 75 3.47 -6.54 10.81
N SER A 76 3.81 -5.32 10.44
CA SER A 76 2.94 -4.15 10.58
C SER A 76 2.34 -3.78 9.23
N LEU A 77 1.14 -3.19 9.25
CA LEU A 77 0.49 -2.65 8.05
C LEU A 77 0.45 -1.13 8.23
N LYS A 78 0.99 -0.41 7.24
CA LYS A 78 0.94 1.04 7.19
C LYS A 78 0.24 1.49 5.92
N ILE A 79 -0.69 2.43 6.07
CA ILE A 79 -1.32 3.12 4.94
C ILE A 79 -0.27 4.05 4.31
N VAL A 80 -0.09 3.90 3.01
CA VAL A 80 0.86 4.70 2.21
C VAL A 80 0.12 5.84 1.53
N LYS A 81 -1.08 5.55 1.02
CA LYS A 81 -1.91 6.51 0.32
C LYS A 81 -3.38 6.13 0.48
N THR A 82 -4.22 7.14 0.59
CA THR A 82 -5.67 7.05 0.55
C THR A 82 -6.20 7.90 -0.60
N GLU A 83 -7.31 7.50 -1.18
CA GLU A 83 -8.02 8.30 -2.18
C GLU A 83 -9.53 8.16 -1.96
N VAL A 84 -10.18 9.28 -1.65
CA VAL A 84 -11.63 9.34 -1.47
C VAL A 84 -12.31 9.56 -2.82
N LYS A 85 -13.29 8.71 -3.12
CA LYS A 85 -14.09 8.73 -4.35
C LYS A 85 -15.56 8.62 -4.03
N THR A 86 -16.38 9.02 -4.99
CA THR A 86 -17.82 8.77 -4.96
C THR A 86 -18.23 8.08 -6.25
N ARG A 87 -19.21 7.18 -6.18
CA ARG A 87 -19.84 6.54 -7.33
C ARG A 87 -21.34 6.75 -7.25
N GLU A 88 -21.94 7.15 -8.36
CA GLU A 88 -23.38 7.20 -8.50
C GLU A 88 -23.89 5.90 -9.11
N LYS A 89 -24.96 5.33 -8.54
CA LYS A 89 -25.68 4.19 -9.09
C LYS A 89 -27.15 4.29 -8.70
N ASP A 90 -28.03 4.16 -9.69
CA ASP A 90 -29.49 4.16 -9.49
C ASP A 90 -30.01 5.41 -8.73
N GLY A 91 -29.40 6.58 -8.96
CA GLY A 91 -29.76 7.84 -8.30
C GLY A 91 -29.26 7.98 -6.85
N MET A 92 -28.46 7.02 -6.38
CA MET A 92 -27.84 7.03 -5.06
C MET A 92 -26.31 7.16 -5.20
N TYR A 93 -25.69 7.78 -4.20
CA TYR A 93 -24.24 8.00 -4.14
C TYR A 93 -23.62 7.12 -3.07
N THR A 94 -22.57 6.39 -3.43
CA THR A 94 -21.76 5.63 -2.49
C THR A 94 -20.36 6.22 -2.43
N GLY A 95 -19.83 6.36 -1.22
CA GLY A 95 -18.46 6.79 -0.97
C GLY A 95 -17.49 5.60 -0.94
N PHE A 96 -16.29 5.81 -1.45
CA PHE A 96 -15.22 4.81 -1.48
C PHE A 96 -13.95 5.42 -0.96
N VAL A 97 -13.22 4.68 -0.12
CA VAL A 97 -11.84 5.02 0.23
C VAL A 97 -10.97 3.92 -0.35
N ASP A 98 -10.25 4.24 -1.42
CA ASP A 98 -9.22 3.36 -1.96
C ASP A 98 -7.96 3.54 -1.12
N VAL A 99 -7.35 2.44 -0.69
CA VAL A 99 -6.22 2.44 0.23
C VAL A 99 -5.07 1.64 -0.37
N GLU A 100 -3.94 2.31 -0.56
CA GLU A 100 -2.66 1.66 -0.80
C GLU A 100 -1.96 1.47 0.54
N TYR A 101 -1.57 0.23 0.84
CA TYR A 101 -0.87 -0.10 2.08
C TYR A 101 0.38 -0.92 1.79
N ARG A 102 1.30 -0.89 2.76
CA ARG A 102 2.50 -1.72 2.76
C ARG A 102 2.54 -2.57 4.02
N PHE A 103 2.93 -3.82 3.87
CA PHE A 103 3.41 -4.63 4.98
C PHE A 103 4.87 -4.29 5.23
N SER A 104 5.20 -3.91 6.46
CA SER A 104 6.59 -3.88 6.92
C SER A 104 6.85 -5.18 7.68
N ARG A 105 7.91 -5.90 7.32
CA ARG A 105 8.53 -6.85 8.24
C ARG A 105 9.26 -6.04 9.31
N TYR A 106 9.31 -6.58 10.53
CA TYR A 106 9.99 -6.06 11.73
C TYR A 106 10.88 -4.81 11.56
N ASP A 107 10.68 -3.81 12.43
CA ASP A 107 11.72 -2.81 12.76
C ASP A 107 12.89 -3.49 13.49
#